data_AF-A0A0Q1AFQ8-F1
#
_entry.id   AF-A0A0Q1AFQ8-F1
#
_cell.length_a   1.000
_cell.length_b   1.000
_cell.length_c   1.000
_cell.angle_alpha   90.00
_cell.angle_beta   90.00
_cell.angle_gamma   90.00
#
_symmetry.space_group_name_H-M   'P 1'
#
loop_
_entity.id
_entity.type
_entity.pdbx_description
1 polymer ?
#
loop_
_entity_poly.entity_id
_entity_poly.type
_entity_poly.pdbx_seq_one_letter_code
_entity_poly.pdbx_strand_id
1 'polypeptide(L)'
;MAEKNLIAWNVDAGDYPSSGEMDEKLKFLLRYAVLAPSGPNNQPWKLAVDGNEVVVMVDFDRTLPDVEPTNRTTYMSLGCLLTNLLVAAEHFDLGYDVEKFPDGVDAETIAIVKFGEGSGKKEFPPDLFDEITQRHTNRGAYDDRPIEAEKIEEMKAAVGDGGFRLDVLTDPKGRAKMAEVLGESHKIQLGNKAFRKDLARWIRANDEDAWDGLPGYAFGYSDFESYFGKFIFGAFDTS
;
A
#
# COMPACT_ATOMS: atom_id res chain seq x y z
N MET A 1 -1.46 20.14 -11.82
CA MET A 1 -1.28 18.91 -12.63
C MET A 1 -1.23 17.66 -11.76
N ALA A 2 -0.68 17.68 -10.54
CA ALA A 2 -0.77 16.57 -9.57
C ALA A 2 -2.21 16.14 -9.17
N GLU A 3 -3.19 17.04 -9.27
CA GLU A 3 -4.58 16.81 -8.83
C GLU A 3 -5.31 15.70 -9.62
N LYS A 4 -4.97 15.47 -10.89
CA LYS A 4 -5.57 14.41 -11.72
C LYS A 4 -5.12 13.01 -11.29
N ASN A 5 -3.84 12.85 -10.95
CA ASN A 5 -3.27 11.55 -10.54
C ASN A 5 -3.79 11.11 -9.16
N LEU A 6 -4.37 12.04 -8.39
CA LEU A 6 -4.95 11.80 -7.07
C LEU A 6 -6.47 11.67 -7.10
N ILE A 7 -7.11 11.61 -8.27
CA ILE A 7 -8.58 11.53 -8.39
C ILE A 7 -9.17 10.33 -7.66
N ALA A 8 -8.41 9.24 -7.50
CA ALA A 8 -8.83 8.07 -6.74
C ALA A 8 -9.13 8.38 -5.27
N TRP A 9 -8.49 9.41 -4.68
CA TRP A 9 -8.73 9.85 -3.30
C TRP A 9 -10.01 10.68 -3.13
N ASN A 10 -10.66 11.10 -4.23
CA ASN A 10 -11.93 11.84 -4.18
C ASN A 10 -13.14 10.88 -4.11
N VAL A 11 -13.02 9.79 -3.37
CA VAL A 11 -14.13 8.86 -3.13
C VAL A 11 -14.99 9.38 -1.97
N ASP A 12 -16.28 9.58 -2.21
CA ASP A 12 -17.25 10.03 -1.19
C ASP A 12 -18.10 8.85 -0.76
N ALA A 13 -18.17 8.58 0.55
CA ALA A 13 -18.99 7.50 1.09
C ALA A 13 -20.50 7.70 0.82
N GLY A 14 -20.94 8.96 0.64
CA GLY A 14 -22.32 9.30 0.28
C GLY A 14 -22.73 8.82 -1.11
N ASP A 15 -21.78 8.51 -1.99
CA ASP A 15 -22.03 7.97 -3.33
C ASP A 15 -22.27 6.44 -3.32
N TYR A 16 -22.28 5.79 -2.16
CA TYR A 16 -22.46 4.34 -2.06
C TYR A 16 -23.82 3.90 -2.64
N PRO A 17 -23.84 2.97 -3.61
CA PRO A 17 -25.08 2.51 -4.26
C PRO A 17 -25.84 1.53 -3.35
N SER A 18 -26.40 2.03 -2.25
CA SER A 18 -27.08 1.19 -1.24
C SER A 18 -28.28 0.40 -1.78
N SER A 19 -28.96 0.92 -2.81
CA SER A 19 -30.04 0.26 -3.53
C SER A 19 -29.59 -0.43 -4.83
N GLY A 20 -28.29 -0.41 -5.13
CA GLY A 20 -27.73 -1.05 -6.32
C GLY A 20 -27.60 -2.55 -6.17
N GLU A 21 -27.30 -3.22 -7.27
CA GLU A 21 -26.97 -4.64 -7.26
C GLU A 21 -25.64 -4.88 -6.51
N MET A 22 -25.41 -6.11 -6.07
CA MET A 22 -24.21 -6.43 -5.29
C MET A 22 -22.92 -6.08 -6.05
N ASP A 23 -22.86 -6.33 -7.36
CA ASP A 23 -21.67 -6.02 -8.14
C ASP A 23 -21.36 -4.52 -8.20
N GLU A 24 -22.38 -3.65 -8.21
CA GLU A 24 -22.24 -2.20 -8.14
C GLU A 24 -21.70 -1.77 -6.78
N LYS A 25 -22.23 -2.33 -5.69
CA LYS A 25 -21.72 -2.12 -4.32
C LYS A 25 -20.26 -2.54 -4.21
N LEU A 26 -19.90 -3.71 -4.73
CA LEU A 26 -18.53 -4.22 -4.68
C LEU A 26 -17.56 -3.37 -5.50
N LYS A 27 -17.93 -2.98 -6.73
CA LYS A 27 -17.14 -2.03 -7.54
C LYS A 27 -16.93 -0.70 -6.82
N PHE A 28 -17.91 -0.25 -6.05
CA PHE A 28 -17.76 0.93 -5.21
C PHE A 28 -16.75 0.71 -4.08
N LEU A 29 -16.83 -0.42 -3.35
CA LEU A 29 -15.84 -0.76 -2.32
C LEU A 29 -14.42 -0.83 -2.86
N LEU A 30 -14.24 -1.30 -4.11
CA LEU A 30 -12.93 -1.35 -4.75
C LEU A 30 -12.25 0.03 -4.86
N ARG A 31 -13.02 1.13 -4.89
CA ARG A 31 -12.47 2.49 -4.88
C ARG A 31 -11.70 2.79 -3.59
N TYR A 32 -12.07 2.18 -2.47
CA TYR A 32 -11.34 2.26 -1.20
C TYR A 32 -10.20 1.22 -1.13
N ALA A 33 -10.44 0.02 -1.67
CA ALA A 33 -9.45 -1.06 -1.69
C ALA A 33 -8.15 -0.63 -2.39
N VAL A 34 -8.26 0.02 -3.55
CA VAL A 34 -7.10 0.46 -4.35
C VAL A 34 -6.31 1.62 -3.74
N LEU A 35 -6.83 2.27 -2.70
CA LEU A 35 -6.08 3.27 -1.91
C LEU A 35 -5.06 2.61 -0.97
N ALA A 36 -4.89 1.29 -1.01
CA ALA A 36 -3.87 0.60 -0.25
C ALA A 36 -2.45 1.01 -0.66
N PRO A 37 -1.49 1.05 0.28
CA PRO A 37 -0.09 1.26 -0.07
C PRO A 37 0.48 0.04 -0.82
N SER A 38 1.37 0.31 -1.76
CA SER A 38 2.20 -0.70 -2.42
C SER A 38 3.60 -0.14 -2.66
N GLY A 39 4.60 -1.01 -2.79
CA GLY A 39 6.04 -0.72 -2.84
C GLY A 39 6.44 0.66 -3.40
N PRO A 40 6.92 0.77 -4.65
CA PRO A 40 7.08 2.07 -5.29
C PRO A 40 5.75 2.54 -5.91
N ASN A 41 4.63 2.33 -5.20
CA ASN A 41 3.27 2.53 -5.72
C ASN A 41 3.02 1.77 -7.03
N ASN A 42 3.51 0.53 -7.12
CA ASN A 42 3.39 -0.33 -8.31
C ASN A 42 2.04 -1.04 -8.43
N GLN A 43 1.23 -1.04 -7.37
CA GLN A 43 -0.16 -1.52 -7.36
C GLN A 43 -0.28 -2.93 -7.99
N PRO A 44 0.38 -3.96 -7.43
CA PRO A 44 0.59 -5.25 -8.08
C PRO A 44 -0.63 -6.18 -7.92
N TRP A 45 -1.82 -5.68 -8.22
CA TRP A 45 -3.08 -6.37 -8.03
C TRP A 45 -3.96 -6.32 -9.27
N LYS A 46 -4.68 -7.43 -9.50
CA LYS A 46 -5.82 -7.51 -10.41
C LYS A 46 -7.06 -7.86 -9.57
N LEU A 47 -8.19 -7.25 -9.92
CA LEU A 47 -9.45 -7.43 -9.21
C LEU A 47 -10.53 -7.84 -10.22
N ALA A 48 -11.28 -8.87 -9.89
CA ALA A 48 -12.48 -9.25 -10.62
C ALA A 48 -13.68 -9.25 -9.67
N VAL A 49 -14.81 -8.76 -10.16
CA VAL A 49 -16.11 -8.84 -9.47
C VAL A 49 -16.96 -9.83 -10.24
N ASP A 50 -17.43 -10.88 -9.58
CA ASP A 50 -18.33 -11.88 -10.14
C ASP A 50 -19.52 -12.09 -9.20
N GLY A 51 -20.67 -11.53 -9.57
CA GLY A 51 -21.87 -11.53 -8.73
C GLY A 51 -21.63 -10.89 -7.36
N ASN A 52 -21.57 -11.72 -6.32
CA ASN A 52 -21.31 -11.29 -4.94
C ASN A 52 -19.89 -11.60 -4.45
N GLU A 53 -18.96 -11.87 -5.36
CA GLU A 53 -17.57 -12.22 -5.04
C GLU A 53 -16.59 -11.20 -5.60
N VAL A 54 -15.54 -10.90 -4.83
CA VAL A 54 -14.34 -10.20 -5.31
C VAL A 54 -13.19 -11.19 -5.30
N VAL A 55 -12.59 -11.39 -6.48
CA VAL A 55 -11.36 -12.17 -6.63
C VAL A 55 -10.17 -11.22 -6.64
N VAL A 56 -9.28 -11.38 -5.66
CA VAL A 56 -8.02 -10.63 -5.52
C VAL A 56 -6.88 -11.47 -6.07
N MET A 57 -6.23 -10.96 -7.11
CA MET A 57 -5.12 -11.63 -7.78
C MET A 57 -3.86 -10.77 -7.74
N VAL A 58 -2.69 -11.42 -7.74
CA VAL A 58 -1.40 -10.72 -7.92
C VAL A 58 -1.16 -10.42 -9.39
N ASP A 59 -0.64 -9.23 -9.69
CA ASP A 59 -0.10 -8.89 -11.01
C ASP A 59 1.42 -9.06 -11.04
N PHE A 60 1.90 -10.23 -11.46
CA PHE A 60 3.33 -10.51 -11.53
C PHE A 60 4.10 -9.58 -12.48
N ASP A 61 3.44 -9.03 -13.52
CA ASP A 61 4.06 -8.08 -14.45
C ASP A 61 4.43 -6.74 -13.79
N ARG A 62 3.78 -6.44 -12.67
CA ARG A 62 4.01 -5.24 -11.86
C ARG A 62 4.99 -5.45 -10.71
N THR A 63 5.50 -6.67 -10.52
CA THR A 63 6.49 -6.96 -9.47
C THR A 63 7.87 -6.39 -9.80
N LEU A 64 8.76 -6.40 -8.80
CA LEU A 64 10.13 -5.93 -8.91
C LEU A 64 11.10 -7.07 -8.56
N PRO A 65 11.40 -7.99 -9.48
CA PRO A 65 12.19 -9.18 -9.16
C PRO A 65 13.64 -8.87 -8.75
N ASP A 66 14.22 -7.74 -9.18
CA ASP A 66 15.58 -7.35 -8.77
C ASP A 66 15.59 -6.55 -7.46
N VAL A 67 14.47 -5.90 -7.11
CA VAL A 67 14.29 -5.17 -5.83
C VAL A 67 13.82 -6.09 -4.71
N GLU A 68 12.87 -6.98 -5.00
CA GLU A 68 12.22 -7.90 -4.07
C GLU A 68 12.04 -9.29 -4.72
N PRO A 69 13.10 -10.11 -4.79
CA PRO A 69 13.06 -11.41 -5.47
C PRO A 69 12.06 -12.40 -4.85
N THR A 70 11.68 -12.20 -3.59
CA THR A 70 10.79 -13.11 -2.86
C THR A 70 9.32 -12.72 -2.95
N ASN A 71 9.00 -11.60 -3.62
CA ASN A 71 7.66 -11.01 -3.65
C ASN A 71 7.04 -10.72 -2.26
N ARG A 72 7.84 -10.71 -1.19
CA ARG A 72 7.32 -10.49 0.17
C ARG A 72 6.55 -9.17 0.29
N THR A 73 7.10 -8.08 -0.24
CA THR A 73 6.42 -6.76 -0.18
C THR A 73 5.21 -6.69 -1.12
N THR A 74 5.19 -7.47 -2.21
CA THR A 74 4.02 -7.66 -3.07
C THR A 74 2.87 -8.25 -2.26
N TYR A 75 3.10 -9.37 -1.56
CA TYR A 75 2.07 -9.99 -0.71
C TYR A 75 1.63 -9.10 0.46
N MET A 76 2.54 -8.32 1.06
CA MET A 76 2.16 -7.31 2.04
C MET A 76 1.23 -6.25 1.45
N SER A 77 1.51 -5.80 0.22
CA SER A 77 0.67 -4.80 -0.49
C SER A 77 -0.73 -5.35 -0.78
N LEU A 78 -0.81 -6.62 -1.21
CA LEU A 78 -2.08 -7.32 -1.42
C LEU A 78 -2.87 -7.51 -0.11
N GLY A 79 -2.16 -7.78 0.99
CA GLY A 79 -2.75 -7.81 2.33
C GLY A 79 -3.35 -6.47 2.72
N CYS A 80 -2.65 -5.36 2.46
CA CYS A 80 -3.20 -4.02 2.70
C CYS A 80 -4.43 -3.73 1.84
N LEU A 81 -4.42 -4.12 0.55
CA LEU A 81 -5.58 -3.98 -0.33
C LEU A 81 -6.78 -4.78 0.17
N LEU A 82 -6.56 -6.03 0.58
CA LEU A 82 -7.60 -6.86 1.16
C LEU A 82 -8.15 -6.22 2.44
N THR A 83 -7.30 -5.73 3.35
CA THR A 83 -7.75 -5.04 4.57
C THR A 83 -8.63 -3.83 4.24
N ASN A 84 -8.22 -2.97 3.29
CA ASN A 84 -9.04 -1.82 2.90
C ASN A 84 -10.41 -2.24 2.36
N LEU A 85 -10.47 -3.31 1.55
CA LEU A 85 -11.73 -3.86 1.04
C LEU A 85 -12.66 -4.31 2.18
N LEU A 86 -12.12 -5.03 3.16
CA LEU A 86 -12.91 -5.55 4.28
C LEU A 86 -13.36 -4.42 5.23
N VAL A 87 -12.50 -3.44 5.52
CA VAL A 87 -12.88 -2.24 6.30
C VAL A 87 -14.01 -1.49 5.62
N ALA A 88 -13.93 -1.30 4.29
CA ALA A 88 -15.01 -0.67 3.53
C ALA A 88 -16.31 -1.49 3.57
N ALA A 89 -16.22 -2.82 3.47
CA ALA A 89 -17.40 -3.68 3.58
C ALA A 89 -18.09 -3.55 4.95
N GLU A 90 -17.33 -3.53 6.06
CA GLU A 90 -17.91 -3.37 7.41
C GLU A 90 -18.53 -1.99 7.64
N HIS A 91 -17.98 -0.95 7.01
CA HIS A 91 -18.54 0.41 7.05
C HIS A 91 -19.91 0.47 6.37
N PHE A 92 -20.05 -0.19 5.21
CA PHE A 92 -21.31 -0.23 4.45
C PHE A 92 -22.22 -1.40 4.81
N ASP A 93 -22.01 -2.01 5.99
CA ASP A 93 -22.80 -3.11 6.56
C ASP A 93 -22.96 -4.32 5.61
N LEU A 94 -21.89 -4.66 4.88
CA LEU A 94 -21.78 -5.90 4.12
C LEU A 94 -20.97 -6.94 4.89
N GLY A 95 -21.59 -8.09 5.17
CA GLY A 95 -20.90 -9.26 5.70
C GLY A 95 -20.04 -9.93 4.62
N TYR A 96 -18.97 -10.60 5.04
CA TYR A 96 -18.05 -11.26 4.12
C TYR A 96 -17.49 -12.58 4.70
N ASP A 97 -17.06 -13.46 3.79
CA ASP A 97 -16.23 -14.63 4.07
C ASP A 97 -14.99 -14.58 3.16
N VAL A 98 -13.81 -14.90 3.69
CA VAL A 98 -12.53 -14.77 2.98
C VAL A 98 -11.85 -16.13 2.86
N GLU A 99 -11.75 -16.64 1.64
CA GLU A 99 -10.90 -17.77 1.30
C GLU A 99 -9.54 -17.26 0.82
N LYS A 100 -8.45 -17.58 1.53
CA LYS A 100 -7.09 -17.14 1.20
C LYS A 100 -6.34 -18.26 0.49
N PHE A 101 -5.65 -17.91 -0.59
CA PHE A 101 -4.82 -18.82 -1.40
C PHE A 101 -5.57 -20.10 -1.82
N PRO A 102 -6.75 -19.98 -2.48
CA PRO A 102 -7.57 -21.14 -2.85
C PRO A 102 -6.81 -22.15 -3.72
N ASP A 103 -5.91 -21.64 -4.56
CA ASP A 103 -5.08 -22.42 -5.48
C ASP A 103 -3.63 -22.64 -4.97
N GLY A 104 -3.34 -22.23 -3.73
CA GLY A 104 -2.00 -22.26 -3.13
C GLY A 104 -1.25 -20.93 -3.18
N VAL A 105 -0.14 -20.83 -2.42
CA VAL A 105 0.59 -19.57 -2.17
C VAL A 105 1.36 -19.01 -3.36
N ASP A 106 1.62 -19.84 -4.38
CA ASP A 106 2.34 -19.45 -5.60
C ASP A 106 1.41 -19.22 -6.80
N ALA A 107 0.09 -19.36 -6.60
CA ALA A 107 -0.91 -19.10 -7.63
C ALA A 107 -1.20 -17.59 -7.78
N GLU A 108 -1.83 -17.21 -8.90
CA GLU A 108 -2.22 -15.82 -9.11
C GLU A 108 -3.35 -15.38 -8.16
N THR A 109 -4.25 -16.29 -7.80
CA THR A 109 -5.39 -16.02 -6.90
C THR A 109 -4.92 -15.96 -5.45
N ILE A 110 -5.05 -14.77 -4.84
CA ILE A 110 -4.60 -14.51 -3.46
C ILE A 110 -5.74 -14.66 -2.48
N ALA A 111 -6.93 -14.17 -2.84
CA ALA A 111 -8.11 -14.32 -2.03
C ALA A 111 -9.38 -14.29 -2.89
N ILE A 112 -10.39 -15.03 -2.46
CA ILE A 112 -11.77 -14.88 -2.90
C ILE A 112 -12.56 -14.37 -1.70
N VAL A 113 -13.20 -13.22 -1.86
CA VAL A 113 -14.03 -12.62 -0.82
C VAL A 113 -15.48 -12.70 -1.26
N LYS A 114 -16.30 -13.44 -0.51
CA LYS A 114 -17.73 -13.60 -0.78
C LYS A 114 -18.54 -12.70 0.12
N PHE A 115 -19.39 -11.88 -0.46
CA PHE A 115 -20.18 -10.88 0.25
C PHE A 115 -21.64 -11.28 0.39
N GLY A 116 -22.25 -10.80 1.48
CA GLY A 116 -23.68 -10.96 1.76
C GLY A 116 -24.29 -9.67 2.29
N GLU A 117 -25.59 -9.50 2.05
CA GLU A 117 -26.34 -8.38 2.60
C GLU A 117 -26.45 -8.49 4.12
N GLY A 118 -26.37 -7.34 4.79
CA GLY A 118 -26.46 -7.22 6.25
C GLY A 118 -25.11 -7.35 6.94
N SER A 119 -25.02 -6.78 8.14
CA SER A 119 -23.77 -6.73 8.90
C SER A 119 -23.32 -8.13 9.34
N GLY A 120 -22.13 -8.54 8.91
CA GLY A 120 -21.41 -9.68 9.47
C GLY A 120 -20.77 -9.38 10.83
N LYS A 121 -19.89 -10.27 11.29
CA LYS A 121 -19.01 -9.98 12.42
C LYS A 121 -18.07 -8.83 12.02
N LYS A 122 -18.06 -7.74 12.80
CA LYS A 122 -17.11 -6.64 12.60
C LYS A 122 -15.78 -7.00 13.24
N GLU A 123 -14.73 -7.07 12.43
CA GLU A 123 -13.36 -7.38 12.85
C GLU A 123 -12.53 -6.10 13.02
N PHE A 124 -12.93 -4.99 12.38
CA PHE A 124 -12.17 -3.74 12.37
C PHE A 124 -12.84 -2.65 13.23
N PRO A 125 -12.05 -1.82 13.93
CA PRO A 125 -12.56 -0.59 14.53
C PRO A 125 -13.20 0.32 13.46
N PRO A 126 -14.39 0.90 13.73
CA PRO A 126 -15.16 1.64 12.72
C PRO A 126 -14.48 2.94 12.25
N ASP A 127 -13.61 3.51 13.07
CA ASP A 127 -12.82 4.72 12.78
C ASP A 127 -11.72 4.48 11.73
N LEU A 128 -11.33 3.23 11.46
CA LEU A 128 -10.33 2.93 10.42
C LEU A 128 -10.81 3.24 9.00
N PHE A 129 -12.12 3.28 8.76
CA PHE A 129 -12.65 3.56 7.42
C PHE A 129 -12.27 4.96 6.93
N ASP A 130 -12.44 5.97 7.79
CA ASP A 130 -12.15 7.36 7.43
C ASP A 130 -10.65 7.57 7.16
N GLU A 131 -9.79 6.80 7.84
CA GLU A 131 -8.33 6.84 7.69
C GLU A 131 -7.85 6.33 6.32
N ILE A 132 -8.63 5.52 5.60
CA ILE A 132 -8.26 5.02 4.26
C ILE A 132 -7.96 6.20 3.32
N THR A 133 -8.76 7.26 3.39
CA THR A 133 -8.64 8.45 2.51
C THR A 133 -7.63 9.47 3.01
N GLN A 134 -7.31 9.46 4.31
CA GLN A 134 -6.38 10.42 4.94
C GLN A 134 -4.92 9.95 4.90
N ARG A 135 -4.72 8.62 4.92
CA ARG A 135 -3.40 8.00 4.99
C ARG A 135 -2.55 8.34 3.76
N HIS A 136 -1.32 8.76 4.02
CA HIS A 136 -0.31 8.99 2.99
C HIS A 136 1.10 8.65 3.51
N THR A 137 2.04 8.42 2.60
CA THR A 137 3.45 8.22 2.98
C THR A 137 4.17 9.56 3.03
N ASN A 138 4.54 10.01 4.23
CA ASN A 138 5.37 11.19 4.41
C ASN A 138 6.85 10.79 4.50
N ARG A 139 7.66 11.28 3.55
CA ARG A 139 9.12 11.09 3.50
C ARG A 139 9.91 12.33 3.96
N GLY A 140 9.21 13.39 4.39
CA GLY A 140 9.81 14.57 4.98
C GLY A 140 10.30 14.33 6.41
N ALA A 141 10.94 15.36 6.98
CA ALA A 141 11.34 15.33 8.38
C ALA A 141 10.09 15.32 9.30
N TYR A 142 10.14 14.47 10.32
CA TYR A 142 9.17 14.48 11.41
C TYR A 142 9.61 15.46 12.50
N ASP A 143 8.68 15.91 13.33
CA ASP A 143 8.98 16.70 14.53
C ASP A 143 9.80 15.85 15.53
N ASP A 144 10.73 16.49 16.24
CA ASP A 144 11.60 15.86 17.26
C ASP A 144 10.87 15.55 18.57
N ARG A 145 9.57 15.83 18.64
CA ARG A 145 8.70 15.51 19.77
C ARG A 145 8.68 13.99 20.06
N PRO A 146 8.96 13.56 21.31
CA PRO A 146 8.83 12.17 21.70
C PRO A 146 7.41 11.64 21.52
N ILE A 147 7.29 10.38 21.10
CA ILE A 147 6.02 9.66 21.12
C ILE A 147 5.68 9.32 22.57
N GLU A 148 4.45 9.62 22.98
CA GLU A 148 3.94 9.28 24.31
C GLU A 148 4.00 7.76 24.55
N ALA A 149 4.45 7.34 25.73
CA ALA A 149 4.63 5.92 26.04
C ALA A 149 3.32 5.13 25.94
N GLU A 150 2.20 5.73 26.32
CA GLU A 150 0.86 5.15 26.21
C GLU A 150 0.53 4.77 24.76
N LYS A 151 0.79 5.67 23.80
CA LYS A 151 0.59 5.40 22.36
C LYS A 151 1.47 4.27 21.85
N ILE A 152 2.69 4.14 22.37
CA ILE A 152 3.56 3.01 22.01
C ILE A 152 2.97 1.69 22.49
N GLU A 153 2.43 1.66 23.71
CA GLU A 153 1.79 0.45 24.25
C GLU A 153 0.48 0.14 23.53
N GLU A 154 -0.32 1.15 23.17
CA GLU A 154 -1.50 0.98 22.31
C GLU A 154 -1.14 0.38 20.95
N MET A 155 -0.11 0.91 20.28
CA MET A 155 0.38 0.36 19.00
C MET A 155 0.84 -1.09 19.15
N LYS A 156 1.54 -1.45 20.23
CA LYS A 156 1.94 -2.84 20.49
C LYS A 156 0.75 -3.74 20.77
N ALA A 157 -0.23 -3.26 21.53
CA ALA A 157 -1.45 -4.00 21.82
C ALA A 157 -2.27 -4.27 20.56
N ALA A 158 -2.31 -3.31 19.62
CA ALA A 158 -2.99 -3.45 18.34
C ALA A 158 -2.40 -4.55 17.43
N VAL A 159 -1.12 -4.92 17.61
CA VAL A 159 -0.52 -6.06 16.89
C VAL A 159 -1.14 -7.40 17.34
N GLY A 160 -1.57 -7.47 18.60
CA GLY A 160 -2.24 -8.64 19.16
C GLY A 160 -1.41 -9.93 19.07
N ASP A 161 -2.10 -11.05 18.88
CA ASP A 161 -1.54 -12.40 18.68
C ASP A 161 -1.38 -12.77 17.20
N GLY A 162 -1.48 -11.80 16.30
CA GLY A 162 -1.50 -11.98 14.83
C GLY A 162 -0.19 -12.48 14.21
N GLY A 163 0.76 -12.99 15.00
CA GLY A 163 2.05 -13.52 14.52
C GLY A 163 3.08 -12.44 14.17
N PHE A 164 2.78 -11.17 14.43
CA PHE A 164 3.68 -10.05 14.21
C PHE A 164 4.26 -9.53 15.53
N ARG A 165 5.40 -8.84 15.45
CA ARG A 165 6.04 -8.17 16.59
C ARG A 165 6.37 -6.73 16.19
N LEU A 166 6.03 -5.78 17.06
CA LEU A 166 6.40 -4.37 16.90
C LEU A 166 7.47 -3.98 17.92
N ASP A 167 8.66 -3.67 17.41
CA ASP A 167 9.77 -3.11 18.17
C ASP A 167 9.90 -1.61 17.85
N VAL A 168 9.85 -0.75 18.86
CA VAL A 168 9.93 0.72 18.68
C VAL A 168 11.25 1.25 19.23
N LEU A 169 12.08 1.83 18.35
CA LEU A 169 13.36 2.44 18.70
C LEU A 169 13.21 3.93 19.01
N THR A 170 13.14 4.28 20.29
CA THR A 170 13.04 5.69 20.75
C THR A 170 14.37 6.27 21.18
N ASP A 171 15.36 5.44 21.54
CA ASP A 171 16.63 5.94 22.05
C ASP A 171 17.54 6.45 20.92
N PRO A 172 18.27 7.57 21.12
CA PRO A 172 19.12 8.14 20.08
C PRO A 172 20.19 7.18 19.54
N LYS A 173 20.73 6.29 20.38
CA LYS A 173 21.80 5.37 20.00
C LYS A 173 21.27 4.26 19.09
N GLY A 174 20.11 3.68 19.43
CA GLY A 174 19.39 2.70 18.61
C GLY A 174 18.99 3.29 17.27
N ARG A 175 18.46 4.53 17.26
CA ARG A 175 18.12 5.26 16.03
C ARG A 175 19.35 5.49 15.14
N ALA A 176 20.46 5.95 15.71
CA ALA A 176 21.72 6.16 14.97
C ALA A 176 22.26 4.86 14.37
N LYS A 177 22.20 3.75 15.13
CA LYS A 177 22.63 2.43 14.64
C LYS A 177 21.74 1.92 13.51
N MET A 178 20.41 2.11 13.61
CA MET A 178 19.49 1.76 12.54
C MET A 178 19.76 2.59 11.28
N ALA A 179 20.03 3.89 11.43
CA ALA A 179 20.38 4.77 10.32
C ALA A 179 21.67 4.31 9.60
N GLU A 180 22.69 3.85 10.35
CA GLU A 180 23.90 3.25 9.78
C GLU A 180 23.58 2.00 8.96
N VAL A 181 22.79 1.06 9.52
CA VAL A 181 22.38 -0.16 8.82
C VAL A 181 21.61 0.16 7.53
N LEU A 182 20.67 1.10 7.59
CA LEU A 182 19.91 1.54 6.42
C LEU A 182 20.81 2.22 5.37
N GLY A 183 21.74 3.05 5.82
CA GLY A 183 22.72 3.70 4.94
C GLY A 183 23.58 2.70 4.17
N GLU A 184 24.16 1.72 4.87
CA GLU A 184 24.95 0.66 4.23
C GLU A 184 24.10 -0.23 3.32
N SER A 185 22.86 -0.54 3.72
CA SER A 185 21.93 -1.32 2.90
C SER A 185 21.57 -0.60 1.59
N HIS A 186 21.28 0.70 1.68
CA HIS A 186 21.02 1.53 0.50
C HIS A 186 22.25 1.62 -0.41
N LYS A 187 23.47 1.74 0.12
CA LYS A 187 24.68 1.71 -0.70
C LYS A 187 24.81 0.43 -1.50
N ILE A 188 24.61 -0.72 -0.85
CA ILE A 188 24.66 -2.04 -1.53
C ILE A 188 23.58 -2.14 -2.63
N GLN A 189 22.36 -1.72 -2.32
CA GLN A 189 21.24 -1.76 -3.26
C GLN A 189 21.47 -0.83 -4.46
N LEU A 190 21.89 0.41 -4.22
CA LEU A 190 22.13 1.40 -5.28
C LEU A 190 23.41 1.10 -6.07
N GLY A 191 24.39 0.40 -5.49
CA GLY A 191 25.52 -0.16 -6.24
C GLY A 191 25.09 -1.25 -7.25
N ASN A 192 23.95 -1.92 -7.03
CA ASN A 192 23.43 -2.94 -7.93
C ASN A 192 22.68 -2.33 -9.12
N LYS A 193 23.24 -2.52 -10.33
CA LYS A 193 22.66 -2.03 -11.59
C LYS A 193 21.28 -2.64 -11.90
N ALA A 194 21.05 -3.92 -11.58
CA ALA A 194 19.77 -4.58 -11.85
C ALA A 194 18.68 -3.97 -10.96
N PHE A 195 18.95 -3.85 -9.65
CA PHE A 195 18.10 -3.17 -8.69
C PHE A 195 17.72 -1.75 -9.14
N ARG A 196 18.73 -0.95 -9.53
CA ARG A 196 18.54 0.42 -10.00
C ARG A 196 17.66 0.52 -11.24
N LYS A 197 17.89 -0.34 -12.23
CA LYS A 197 17.05 -0.40 -13.43
C LYS A 197 15.60 -0.76 -13.11
N ASP A 198 15.43 -1.73 -12.23
CA ASP A 198 14.11 -2.23 -11.85
C ASP A 198 13.30 -1.17 -11.09
N LEU A 199 13.92 -0.49 -10.13
CA LEU A 199 13.33 0.64 -9.41
C LEU A 199 13.04 1.83 -10.34
N ALA A 200 13.94 2.14 -11.27
CA ALA A 200 13.78 3.25 -12.21
C ALA A 200 12.53 3.10 -13.13
N ARG A 201 12.01 1.88 -13.31
CA ARG A 201 10.73 1.65 -14.02
C ARG A 201 9.55 2.30 -13.32
N TRP A 202 9.66 2.59 -12.03
CA TRP A 202 8.59 3.12 -11.18
C TRP A 202 8.83 4.56 -10.73
N ILE A 203 9.92 5.20 -11.14
CA ILE A 203 10.10 6.63 -10.92
C ILE A 203 9.35 7.40 -12.01
N ARG A 204 8.62 8.43 -11.60
CA ARG A 204 7.82 9.30 -12.47
C ARG A 204 8.32 10.73 -12.41
N ALA A 205 8.21 11.46 -13.51
CA ALA A 205 8.30 12.92 -13.45
C ALA A 205 7.05 13.48 -12.74
N ASN A 206 7.17 14.67 -12.13
CA ASN A 206 6.06 15.27 -11.37
C ASN A 206 4.84 15.61 -12.23
N ASP A 207 5.06 15.90 -13.52
CA ASP A 207 4.05 16.26 -14.51
C ASP A 207 3.66 15.08 -15.42
N GLU A 208 4.19 13.89 -15.16
CA GLU A 208 3.85 12.68 -15.92
C GLU A 208 2.39 12.29 -15.65
N ASP A 209 1.66 11.98 -16.72
CA ASP A 209 0.28 11.47 -16.65
C ASP A 209 0.30 9.98 -16.29
N ALA A 210 0.69 9.69 -15.04
CA ALA A 210 0.81 8.36 -14.48
C ALA A 210 0.12 8.30 -13.10
N TRP A 211 -0.74 7.30 -12.93
CA TRP A 211 -1.48 7.01 -11.69
C TRP A 211 -0.73 6.03 -10.77
N ASP A 212 0.41 5.51 -11.22
CA ASP A 212 1.29 4.61 -10.48
C ASP A 212 2.73 5.13 -10.42
N GLY A 213 3.56 4.50 -9.61
CA GLY A 213 4.95 4.91 -9.42
C GLY A 213 5.14 6.02 -8.39
N LEU A 214 6.40 6.40 -8.20
CA LEU A 214 6.87 7.43 -7.28
C LEU A 214 7.23 8.69 -8.08
N PRO A 215 6.45 9.76 -7.97
CA PRO A 215 6.80 11.05 -8.53
C PRO A 215 7.94 11.71 -7.72
N GLY A 216 8.71 12.60 -8.37
CA GLY A 216 9.83 13.32 -7.75
C GLY A 216 9.47 14.06 -6.46
N TYR A 217 8.27 14.65 -6.37
CA TYR A 217 7.80 15.35 -5.17
C TYR A 217 7.69 14.41 -3.96
N ALA A 218 7.50 13.11 -4.18
CA ALA A 218 7.48 12.12 -3.09
C ALA A 218 8.83 12.02 -2.37
N PHE A 219 9.91 12.50 -3.00
CA PHE A 219 11.26 12.60 -2.46
C PHE A 219 11.67 14.05 -2.14
N GLY A 220 10.76 15.02 -2.28
CA GLY A 220 11.05 16.44 -2.11
C GLY A 220 11.74 17.10 -3.31
N TYR A 221 11.75 16.46 -4.48
CA TYR A 221 12.36 17.01 -5.70
C TYR A 221 11.41 17.98 -6.42
N SER A 222 11.99 19.04 -6.96
CA SER A 222 11.32 19.96 -7.88
C SER A 222 10.98 19.31 -9.23
N ASP A 223 10.12 19.95 -10.01
CA ASP A 223 9.73 19.45 -11.34
C ASP A 223 10.95 19.25 -12.26
N PHE A 224 11.89 20.20 -12.26
CA PHE A 224 13.13 20.11 -13.04
C PHE A 224 14.01 18.91 -12.63
N GLU A 225 14.16 18.66 -11.32
CA GLU A 225 14.94 17.53 -10.80
C GLU A 225 14.26 16.19 -11.11
N SER A 226 12.92 16.15 -11.09
CA SER A 226 12.14 14.94 -11.34
C SER A 226 12.35 14.37 -12.75
N TYR A 227 12.56 15.22 -13.76
CA TYR A 227 12.83 14.77 -15.15
C TYR A 227 14.08 13.92 -15.28
N PHE A 228 15.09 14.18 -14.43
CA PHE A 228 16.33 13.41 -14.44
C PHE A 228 16.29 12.21 -13.51
N GLY A 229 15.29 12.10 -12.62
CA GLY A 229 15.21 11.05 -11.61
C GLY A 229 15.34 9.64 -12.20
N LYS A 230 14.54 9.31 -13.23
CA LYS A 230 14.58 8.00 -13.90
C LYS A 230 15.95 7.70 -14.52
N PHE A 231 16.59 8.70 -15.12
CA PHE A 231 17.90 8.55 -15.76
C PHE A 231 19.02 8.44 -14.71
N ILE A 232 18.99 9.26 -13.66
CA ILE A 232 19.98 9.27 -12.58
C ILE A 232 19.95 7.94 -11.84
N PHE A 233 18.76 7.50 -11.37
CA PHE A 233 18.61 6.21 -10.71
C PHE A 233 18.98 5.05 -11.63
N GLY A 234 18.60 5.07 -12.92
CA GLY A 234 18.87 3.94 -13.83
C GLY A 234 20.31 3.86 -14.36
N ALA A 235 21.01 4.98 -14.51
CA ALA A 235 22.28 5.05 -15.25
C ALA A 235 23.50 5.15 -14.33
N PHE A 236 23.42 5.88 -13.22
CA PHE A 236 24.57 6.14 -12.35
C PHE A 236 24.49 5.35 -11.06
N ASP A 237 25.66 4.93 -10.57
CA ASP A 237 25.77 4.47 -9.20
C ASP A 237 25.51 5.68 -8.28
N THR A 238 24.44 5.59 -7.50
CA THR A 238 24.00 6.65 -6.58
C THR A 238 24.21 6.24 -5.12
N SER A 239 25.08 5.24 -4.87
CA SER A 239 25.53 4.86 -3.53
C SER A 239 26.52 5.85 -2.91
#